data_AF-A0A7J3EFL1-F1
#
_entry.id   AF-A0A7J3EFL1-F1
#
_cell.length_a   1.000
_cell.length_b   1.000
_cell.length_c   1.000
_cell.angle_alpha   90.00
_cell.angle_beta   90.00
_cell.angle_gamma   90.00
#
_symmetry.space_group_name_H-M   'P 1'
#
loop_
_entity.id
_entity.type
_entity.pdbx_description
1 polymer ?
#
loop_
_entity_poly.entity_id
_entity_poly.type
_entity_poly.pdbx_seq_one_letter_code
_entity_poly.pdbx_strand_id
1 'polypeptide(L)'
;PVNSEVKFRLCDLIREHRPEILVTHWKGSIHRDHRNTYFNVKDAVFYAALPAVEREGPPFQVKALYYAENWEDPYGFKPQVYVDISAEFEKWREAASTYAFARGETGFPYIEYYACLFRLRGIESGFKYAQTLMVPEIQRKMRLRELP
;
A
#
# COMPACT_ATOMS: atom_id res chain seq x y z
N PRO A 1 -16.33 -0.44 6.82
CA PRO A 1 -16.52 -0.55 8.30
C PRO A 1 -15.25 -1.10 8.94
N VAL A 2 -15.01 -0.85 10.23
CA VAL A 2 -13.90 -1.46 10.99
C VAL A 2 -14.49 -2.35 12.06
N ASN A 3 -14.46 -3.67 11.85
CA ASN A 3 -15.04 -4.65 12.76
C ASN A 3 -14.32 -6.00 12.66
N SER A 4 -14.59 -6.91 13.60
CA SER A 4 -13.94 -8.22 13.66
C SER A 4 -14.25 -9.09 12.45
N GLU A 5 -15.47 -9.02 11.92
CA GLU A 5 -15.87 -9.79 10.74
C GLU A 5 -14.98 -9.50 9.52
N VAL A 6 -14.77 -8.22 9.18
CA VAL A 6 -13.90 -7.83 8.06
C VAL A 6 -12.46 -8.23 8.32
N LYS A 7 -11.96 -8.04 9.54
CA LYS A 7 -10.58 -8.40 9.91
C LYS A 7 -10.34 -9.90 9.79
N PHE A 8 -11.30 -10.73 10.20
CA PHE A 8 -11.20 -12.18 10.08
C PHE A 8 -11.28 -12.66 8.64
N ARG A 9 -12.17 -12.08 7.82
CA ARG A 9 -12.20 -12.41 6.38
C ARG A 9 -10.88 -12.06 5.68
N LEU A 10 -10.28 -10.92 6.01
CA LEU A 10 -8.96 -10.56 5.50
C LEU A 10 -7.85 -11.49 6.03
N CYS A 11 -7.95 -11.92 7.30
CA CYS A 11 -7.03 -12.91 7.88
C CYS A 11 -7.06 -14.23 7.09
N ASP A 12 -8.26 -14.72 6.78
CA ASP A 12 -8.45 -15.95 6.01
C ASP A 12 -7.84 -15.81 4.60
N LEU A 13 -8.10 -14.71 3.90
CA LEU A 13 -7.51 -14.42 2.59
C LEU A 13 -5.98 -14.35 2.63
N ILE A 14 -5.40 -13.80 3.71
CA ILE A 14 -3.94 -13.78 3.89
C ILE A 14 -3.39 -15.20 4.07
N ARG A 15 -4.07 -16.05 4.85
CA ARG A 15 -3.65 -17.45 5.08
C ARG A 15 -3.81 -18.32 3.84
N GLU A 16 -4.83 -18.04 3.03
CA GLU A 16 -5.10 -18.70 1.74
C GLU A 16 -4.05 -18.31 0.70
N HIS A 17 -3.89 -17.03 0.40
CA HIS A 17 -3.04 -16.55 -0.69
C HIS A 17 -1.57 -16.41 -0.33
N ARG A 18 -1.25 -16.39 0.97
CA ARG A 18 0.12 -16.33 1.50
C ARG A 18 0.99 -15.24 0.83
N PRO A 19 0.55 -13.97 0.79
CA PRO A 19 1.26 -12.93 0.08
C PRO A 19 2.60 -12.62 0.76
N GLU A 20 3.69 -12.66 -0.01
CA GLU A 20 5.00 -12.23 0.51
C GLU A 20 5.02 -10.72 0.80
N ILE A 21 4.35 -9.95 -0.05
CA ILE A 21 4.23 -8.49 0.05
C ILE A 21 2.75 -8.12 0.08
N LEU A 22 2.38 -7.25 1.03
CA LEU A 22 1.06 -6.63 1.10
C LEU A 22 1.20 -5.12 0.95
N VAL A 23 0.41 -4.52 0.06
CA VAL A 23 0.32 -3.06 -0.11
C VAL A 23 -1.08 -2.60 0.28
N THR A 24 -1.19 -1.54 1.09
CA THR A 24 -2.48 -1.01 1.58
C THR A 24 -2.45 0.52 1.73
N HIS A 25 -3.54 1.10 2.24
CA HIS A 25 -3.68 2.55 2.43
C HIS A 25 -3.00 3.07 3.70
N TRP A 26 -2.67 4.36 3.75
CA TRP A 26 -2.16 5.02 4.93
C TRP A 26 -3.27 5.51 5.88
N LYS A 27 -3.00 5.48 7.19
CA LYS A 27 -3.94 5.93 8.25
C LYS A 27 -4.24 7.43 8.23
N GLY A 28 -3.36 8.23 7.63
CA GLY A 28 -3.48 9.68 7.55
C GLY A 28 -4.33 10.19 6.39
N SER A 29 -5.05 9.30 5.70
CA SER A 29 -5.91 9.65 4.59
C SER A 29 -7.04 10.59 5.01
N ILE A 30 -7.47 11.51 4.15
CA ILE A 30 -8.74 12.26 4.31
C ILE A 30 -9.95 11.39 3.97
N HIS A 31 -9.76 10.35 3.15
CA HIS A 31 -10.82 9.43 2.79
C HIS A 31 -11.08 8.41 3.90
N ARG A 32 -12.33 8.34 4.37
CA ARG A 32 -12.72 7.45 5.48
C ARG A 32 -12.41 5.98 5.17
N ASP A 33 -12.64 5.55 3.94
CA ASP A 33 -12.52 4.13 3.60
C ASP A 33 -11.05 3.70 3.46
N HIS A 34 -10.15 4.62 3.11
CA HIS A 34 -8.70 4.38 3.16
C HIS A 34 -8.25 4.14 4.62
N ARG A 35 -8.70 5.00 5.55
CA ARG A 35 -8.41 4.83 6.98
C ARG A 35 -8.99 3.52 7.52
N ASN A 36 -10.23 3.19 7.16
CA ASN A 36 -10.85 1.93 7.57
C ASN A 36 -10.07 0.71 7.05
N THR A 37 -9.63 0.76 5.79
CA THR A 37 -8.83 -0.30 5.17
C THR A 37 -7.50 -0.48 5.89
N TYR A 38 -6.80 0.62 6.23
CA TYR A 38 -5.59 0.55 7.05
C TYR A 38 -5.80 -0.22 8.36
N PHE A 39 -6.84 0.13 9.14
CA PHE A 39 -7.08 -0.51 10.44
C PHE A 39 -7.45 -1.98 10.31
N ASN A 40 -8.27 -2.33 9.31
CA ASN A 40 -8.66 -3.72 9.08
C ASN A 40 -7.47 -4.57 8.64
N VAL A 41 -6.67 -4.09 7.67
CA VAL A 41 -5.52 -4.82 7.14
C VAL A 41 -4.45 -5.01 8.21
N LYS A 42 -4.16 -3.96 9.01
CA LYS A 42 -3.17 -4.06 10.09
C LYS A 42 -3.50 -5.18 11.08
N ASP A 43 -4.75 -5.25 11.53
CA ASP A 43 -5.17 -6.27 12.48
C ASP A 43 -5.26 -7.65 11.82
N ALA A 44 -5.71 -7.73 10.57
CA ALA A 44 -5.75 -8.98 9.81
C ALA A 44 -4.36 -9.59 9.61
N VAL A 45 -3.35 -8.77 9.29
CA VAL A 45 -1.94 -9.22 9.18
C VAL A 45 -1.45 -9.79 10.51
N PHE A 46 -1.79 -9.14 11.63
CA PHE A 46 -1.45 -9.64 12.95
C PHE A 46 -2.14 -10.97 13.25
N TYR A 47 -3.45 -11.07 13.03
CA TYR A 47 -4.22 -12.30 13.25
C TYR A 47 -3.76 -13.47 12.36
N ALA A 48 -3.41 -13.18 11.11
CA ALA A 48 -2.97 -14.21 10.16
C ALA A 48 -1.73 -14.94 10.66
N ALA A 49 -0.81 -14.24 11.33
CA ALA A 49 0.44 -14.80 11.83
C ALA A 49 0.31 -15.57 13.15
N LEU A 50 -0.81 -15.46 13.87
CA LEU A 50 -0.95 -16.02 15.21
C LEU A 50 -1.59 -17.44 15.19
N PRO A 51 -0.90 -18.48 15.70
CA PRO A 51 -1.47 -19.81 15.85
C PRO A 51 -2.69 -19.87 16.77
N ALA A 52 -2.75 -18.99 17.78
CA ALA A 52 -3.86 -18.94 18.73
C ALA A 52 -5.16 -18.37 18.14
N VAL A 53 -5.12 -17.75 16.96
CA VAL A 53 -6.33 -17.28 16.27
C VAL A 53 -6.82 -18.41 15.37
N GLU A 54 -7.85 -19.12 15.83
CA GLU A 54 -8.51 -20.21 15.10
C GLU A 54 -9.27 -19.66 13.89
N ARG A 55 -8.74 -19.92 12.69
CA ARG A 55 -9.28 -19.50 11.39
C ARG A 55 -9.00 -20.58 10.34
N GLU A 56 -9.56 -20.40 9.15
CA GLU A 56 -9.26 -21.26 8.00
C GLU A 56 -7.80 -21.10 7.54
N GLY A 57 -7.18 -22.23 7.17
CA GLY A 57 -5.78 -22.28 6.77
C GLY A 57 -4.77 -22.16 7.93
N PRO A 58 -3.53 -22.63 7.72
CA PRO A 58 -2.49 -22.52 8.73
C PRO A 58 -2.05 -21.05 8.90
N PRO A 59 -1.51 -20.69 10.07
CA PRO A 59 -0.96 -19.36 10.30
C PRO A 59 0.09 -18.98 9.24
N PHE A 60 0.05 -17.72 8.81
CA PHE A 60 0.96 -17.19 7.81
C PHE A 60 1.42 -15.78 8.17
N GLN A 61 2.73 -15.57 8.11
CA GLN A 61 3.36 -14.28 8.39
C GLN A 61 3.71 -13.58 7.08
N VAL A 62 3.04 -12.46 6.80
CA VAL A 62 3.39 -11.56 5.69
C VAL A 62 4.80 -11.01 5.91
N LYS A 63 5.65 -11.05 4.88
CA LYS A 63 7.07 -10.64 5.00
C LYS A 63 7.23 -9.12 4.95
N ALA A 64 6.50 -8.45 4.07
CA ALA A 64 6.58 -7.00 3.91
C ALA A 64 5.19 -6.35 3.82
N LEU A 65 5.02 -5.21 4.50
CA LEU A 65 3.82 -4.39 4.43
C LEU A 65 4.22 -2.99 3.98
N TYR A 66 3.52 -2.46 3.00
CA TYR A 66 3.76 -1.12 2.47
C TYR A 66 2.46 -0.31 2.42
N TYR A 67 2.60 1.00 2.55
CA TYR A 67 1.54 1.95 2.29
C TYR A 67 1.81 2.65 0.96
N ALA A 68 0.88 2.58 0.02
CA ALA A 68 1.02 3.25 -1.27
C ALA A 68 0.75 4.75 -1.15
N GLU A 69 1.57 5.57 -1.83
CA GLU A 69 1.33 7.01 -1.92
C GLU A 69 0.00 7.32 -2.61
N ASN A 70 -0.80 8.17 -1.99
CA ASN A 70 -2.07 8.65 -2.52
C ASN A 70 -2.23 10.15 -2.23
N TRP A 71 -2.85 10.88 -3.14
CA TRP A 71 -3.10 12.31 -2.99
C TRP A 71 -3.99 12.65 -1.78
N GLU A 72 -4.84 11.71 -1.37
CA GLU A 72 -5.71 11.83 -0.21
C GLU A 72 -4.97 11.57 1.11
N ASP A 73 -3.65 11.35 1.11
CA ASP A 73 -2.86 11.04 2.32
C ASP A 73 -1.95 12.19 2.80
N PRO A 74 -2.48 13.43 3.00
CA PRO A 74 -1.65 14.59 3.28
C PRO A 74 -1.00 14.56 4.67
N TYR A 75 -1.48 13.70 5.58
CA TYR A 75 -1.05 13.71 6.99
C TYR A 75 -0.08 12.57 7.30
N GLY A 76 1.20 12.89 7.33
CA GLY A 76 2.24 12.01 7.87
C GLY A 76 2.64 10.84 6.97
N PHE A 77 2.11 10.74 5.74
CA PHE A 77 2.75 9.93 4.71
C PHE A 77 4.13 10.51 4.42
N LYS A 78 5.13 9.64 4.30
CA LYS A 78 6.50 10.02 3.95
C LYS A 78 6.98 9.02 2.90
N PRO A 79 7.40 9.49 1.71
CA PRO A 79 8.11 8.64 0.75
C PRO A 79 9.34 8.01 1.42
N GLN A 80 9.48 6.69 1.34
CA GLN A 80 10.64 5.98 1.92
C GLN A 80 11.25 4.98 0.94
N VAL A 81 10.41 4.29 0.18
CA VAL A 81 10.84 3.32 -0.84
C VAL A 81 10.40 3.87 -2.19
N TYR A 82 11.37 4.08 -3.07
CA TYR A 82 11.14 4.52 -4.44
C TYR A 82 11.27 3.30 -5.36
N VAL A 83 10.18 2.95 -6.04
CA VAL A 83 10.14 1.83 -6.99
C VAL A 83 10.16 2.41 -8.39
N ASP A 84 11.17 2.06 -9.18
CA ASP A 84 11.18 2.39 -10.61
C ASP A 84 9.99 1.72 -11.29
N ILE A 85 9.15 2.52 -11.94
CA ILE A 85 7.99 2.06 -12.73
C ILE A 85 8.10 2.53 -14.17
N SER A 86 9.29 2.89 -14.63
CA SER A 86 9.50 3.52 -15.93
C SER A 86 9.08 2.62 -17.09
N ALA A 87 9.25 1.30 -16.96
CA ALA A 87 8.83 0.33 -17.97
C ALA A 87 7.31 0.05 -17.91
N GLU A 88 6.69 0.20 -16.75
CA GLU A 88 5.29 -0.13 -16.48
C GLU A 88 4.35 1.09 -16.55
N PHE A 89 4.88 2.31 -16.63
CA PHE A 89 4.10 3.55 -16.57
C PHE A 89 2.97 3.59 -17.61
N GLU A 90 3.24 3.18 -18.85
CA GLU A 90 2.22 3.16 -19.91
C GLU A 90 1.10 2.15 -19.59
N LYS A 91 1.46 0.98 -19.06
CA LYS A 91 0.50 -0.04 -18.62
C LYS A 91 -0.37 0.46 -17.47
N TRP A 92 0.24 1.19 -16.51
CA TRP A 92 -0.51 1.84 -15.44
C TRP A 92 -1.49 2.89 -16.01
N ARG A 93 -1.04 3.72 -16.96
CA ARG A 93 -1.87 4.77 -17.56
C ARG A 93 -3.06 4.18 -18.32
N GLU A 94 -2.83 3.12 -19.09
CA GLU A 94 -3.87 2.39 -19.81
C GLU A 94 -4.90 1.80 -18.84
N ALA A 95 -4.45 1.10 -17.80
CA ALA A 95 -5.33 0.52 -16.79
C ALA A 95 -6.11 1.58 -16.01
N ALA A 96 -5.48 2.70 -15.62
CA ALA A 96 -6.18 3.80 -14.97
C ALA A 96 -7.27 4.41 -15.88
N SER A 97 -6.98 4.53 -17.17
CA SER A 97 -7.90 5.10 -18.16
C SER A 97 -9.19 4.30 -18.38
N THR A 98 -9.28 3.04 -17.91
CA THR A 98 -10.54 2.28 -18.00
C THR A 98 -11.60 2.78 -17.03
N TYR A 99 -11.22 3.51 -15.98
CA TYR A 99 -12.14 4.00 -14.95
C TYR A 99 -12.59 5.44 -15.22
N ALA A 100 -13.91 5.68 -15.19
CA ALA A 100 -14.53 6.99 -15.44
C ALA A 100 -13.97 8.10 -14.53
N PHE A 101 -13.82 7.82 -13.24
CA PHE A 101 -13.26 8.80 -12.30
C PHE A 101 -11.84 9.21 -12.71
N ALA A 102 -11.02 8.25 -13.13
CA ALA A 102 -9.62 8.50 -13.45
C ALA A 102 -9.46 9.30 -14.76
N ARG A 103 -10.38 9.11 -15.72
CA ARG A 103 -10.46 9.92 -16.95
C ARG A 103 -10.89 11.37 -16.72
N GLY A 104 -11.24 11.75 -15.50
CA GLY A 104 -11.60 13.13 -15.14
C GLY A 104 -13.10 13.43 -15.19
N GLU A 105 -13.97 12.43 -15.43
CA GLU A 105 -15.42 12.61 -15.44
C GLU A 105 -15.98 13.02 -14.05
N THR A 106 -15.17 12.89 -13.00
CA THR A 106 -15.47 13.32 -11.63
C THR A 106 -14.79 14.65 -11.24
N GLY A 107 -14.22 15.38 -12.19
CA GLY A 107 -13.65 16.73 -12.01
C GLY A 107 -12.19 16.80 -11.56
N PHE A 108 -11.67 15.80 -10.86
CA PHE A 108 -10.24 15.74 -10.50
C PHE A 108 -9.41 15.06 -11.61
N PRO A 109 -8.29 15.64 -12.07
CA PRO A 109 -7.49 15.10 -13.16
C PRO A 109 -6.53 14.00 -12.67
N TYR A 110 -7.06 12.83 -12.27
CA TYR A 110 -6.28 11.76 -11.63
C TYR A 110 -5.08 11.28 -12.46
N ILE A 111 -5.27 11.00 -13.75
CA ILE A 111 -4.18 10.48 -14.60
C ILE A 111 -3.05 11.51 -14.70
N GLU A 112 -3.37 12.78 -14.92
CA GLU A 112 -2.38 13.85 -14.99
C GLU A 112 -1.67 14.05 -13.64
N TYR A 113 -2.44 14.11 -12.55
CA TYR A 113 -1.90 14.25 -11.20
C TYR A 113 -0.87 13.16 -10.90
N TYR A 114 -1.22 11.89 -11.12
CA TYR A 114 -0.33 10.77 -10.82
C TYR A 114 0.82 10.65 -11.82
N ALA A 115 0.63 11.02 -13.10
CA ALA A 115 1.74 11.10 -14.06
C ALA A 115 2.79 12.13 -13.62
N CYS A 116 2.35 13.31 -13.18
CA CYS A 116 3.21 14.35 -12.61
C CYS A 116 3.88 13.87 -11.32
N LEU A 117 3.13 13.26 -10.41
CA LEU A 117 3.67 12.73 -9.15
C LEU A 117 4.74 11.69 -9.41
N PHE A 118 4.47 10.68 -10.25
CA PHE A 118 5.46 9.65 -10.59
C PHE A 118 6.68 10.22 -11.28
N ARG A 119 6.52 11.26 -12.09
CA ARG A 119 7.66 11.96 -12.69
C ARG A 119 8.51 12.65 -11.63
N LEU A 120 7.89 13.38 -10.71
CA LEU A 120 8.59 14.04 -9.60
C LEU A 120 9.36 13.04 -8.74
N ARG A 121 8.72 11.94 -8.35
CA ARG A 121 9.37 10.86 -7.59
C ARG A 121 10.49 10.19 -8.37
N GLY A 122 10.33 10.05 -9.69
CA GLY A 122 11.41 9.60 -10.58
C GLY A 122 12.62 10.53 -10.51
N ILE A 123 12.42 11.85 -10.61
CA ILE A 123 13.49 12.84 -10.49
C ILE A 123 14.22 12.72 -9.15
N GLU A 124 13.48 12.63 -8.04
CA GLU A 124 14.05 12.50 -6.69
C GLU A 124 14.92 11.24 -6.51
N SER A 125 14.70 10.19 -7.31
CA SER A 125 15.35 8.88 -7.21
C SER A 125 16.28 8.53 -8.36
N GLY A 126 16.42 9.41 -9.35
CA GLY A 126 17.23 9.14 -10.56
C GLY A 126 16.57 8.25 -11.61
N PHE A 127 15.26 7.97 -11.48
CA PHE A 127 14.47 7.21 -12.45
C PHE A 127 13.67 8.13 -13.40
N LYS A 128 13.11 7.56 -14.48
CA LYS A 128 12.18 8.32 -15.34
C LYS A 128 10.84 8.52 -14.63
N TYR A 129 10.27 7.45 -14.08
CA TYR A 129 9.08 7.47 -13.24
C TYR A 129 9.31 6.59 -12.01
N ALA A 130 8.83 7.01 -10.85
CA ALA A 130 8.84 6.18 -9.65
C ALA A 130 7.52 6.27 -8.88
N GLN A 131 7.09 5.16 -8.29
CA GLN A 131 6.06 5.16 -7.27
C GLN A 131 6.72 5.09 -5.89
N THR A 132 6.19 5.85 -4.92
CA THR A 132 6.69 5.76 -3.55
C THR A 132 5.80 4.93 -2.66
N LEU A 133 6.45 4.23 -1.74
CA LEU A 133 5.83 3.48 -0.67
C LEU A 133 6.39 3.95 0.67
N MET A 134 5.58 3.83 1.71
CA MET A 134 6.00 4.01 3.09
C MET A 134 5.98 2.67 3.83
N VAL A 135 6.95 2.44 4.71
CA VAL A 135 6.95 1.25 5.58
C VAL A 135 6.42 1.58 6.99
N PRO A 136 5.74 0.63 7.65
CA PRO A 136 5.44 0.69 9.07
C PRO A 136 6.69 0.94 9.92
N GLU A 137 6.56 1.68 11.02
CA GLU A 137 7.69 2.03 11.89
C GLU A 137 8.48 0.82 12.39
N ILE A 138 7.79 -0.29 12.69
CA ILE A 138 8.44 -1.52 13.15
C ILE A 138 9.38 -2.12 12.09
N GLN A 139 9.09 -1.91 10.80
CA GLN A 139 9.90 -2.37 9.67
C GLN A 139 11.05 -1.42 9.33
N ARG A 140 11.12 -0.22 9.93
CA ARG A 140 12.25 0.72 9.74
C ARG A 140 13.50 0.34 10.53
N LYS A 141 13.39 -0.62 11.46
CA LYS A 141 14.51 -1.02 12.33
C LYS A 141 15.55 -1.79 11.52
N MET A 142 16.74 -1.20 11.36
CA MET A 142 17.90 -1.91 10.83
C MET A 142 18.46 -2.85 11.90
N ARG A 143 18.80 -4.09 11.49
CA ARG A 143 19.48 -5.07 12.34
C ARG A 143 20.79 -5.42 11.66
N LEU A 144 21.89 -4.92 12.20
CA LEU A 144 23.24 -5.14 11.68
C LEU A 144 24.08 -5.85 12.75
N ARG A 145 24.94 -6.77 12.34
CA ARG A 145 25.95 -7.36 13.24
C ARG A 145 27.12 -6.41 13.45
N GLU A 146 27.50 -5.72 12.38
CA GLU A 146 28.57 -4.71 12.34
C GLU A 146 28.12 -3.59 11.40
N LEU A 147 28.56 -2.36 11.68
CA LEU A 147 28.35 -1.23 10.77
C LEU A 147 29.33 -1.34 9.60
N PRO A 148 28.92 -0.96 8.37
CA PRO A 148 29.85 -0.85 7.25
C PRO A 148 30.91 0.24 7.48
#